data_AF-A0A420ARQ0-F1
#
_entry.id   AF-A0A420ARQ0-F1
#
_cell.length_a   1.000
_cell.length_b   1.000
_cell.length_c   1.000
_cell.angle_alpha   90.00
_cell.angle_beta   90.00
_cell.angle_gamma   90.00
#
_symmetry.space_group_name_H-M   'P 1'
#
loop_
_entity.id
_entity.type
_entity.pdbx_description
1 polymer ?
#
loop_
_entity_poly.entity_id
_entity_poly.type
_entity_poly.pdbx_seq_one_letter_code
_entity_poly.pdbx_strand_id
1 'polypeptide(L)'
;MKSKFKFSIESLLHGLEYPKGKIEHITYAQKVAAHVGMDRFNCLAQIKFEDPQINKAFPGGIHLDETLVVGLDNYSSVKLHICIRSKQSTCKIASGNSSSREIKIHNAYRDVVLLKKLSDKQIAEIFNFVWDNLELIQPNPKRIEEDF
;
A
#
# COMPACT_ATOMS: atom_id res chain seq x y z
N MET A 1 -28.66 4.88 1.86
CA MET A 1 -27.53 5.76 2.23
C MET A 1 -26.26 5.23 1.58
N LYS A 2 -25.55 6.03 0.77
CA LYS A 2 -24.22 5.63 0.27
C LYS A 2 -23.26 5.66 1.47
N SER A 3 -22.71 4.52 1.84
CA SER A 3 -21.57 4.46 2.76
C SER A 3 -20.51 5.42 2.23
N LYS A 4 -20.08 6.38 3.06
CA LYS A 4 -18.91 7.20 2.76
C LYS A 4 -17.72 6.25 2.81
N PHE A 5 -16.93 6.23 1.74
CA PHE A 5 -15.68 5.50 1.73
C PHE A 5 -14.78 6.10 2.82
N LYS A 6 -14.26 5.24 3.70
CA LYS A 6 -13.33 5.64 4.75
C LYS A 6 -12.21 4.62 4.86
N PHE A 7 -11.02 5.14 5.08
CA PHE A 7 -9.81 4.36 5.31
C PHE A 7 -8.88 5.14 6.25
N SER A 8 -7.93 4.44 6.83
CA SER A 8 -6.79 5.01 7.54
C SER A 8 -5.49 4.44 7.00
N ILE A 9 -4.39 5.17 7.23
CA ILE A 9 -3.06 4.80 6.78
C ILE A 9 -2.14 4.78 7.99
N GLU A 10 -1.33 3.74 8.07
CA GLU A 10 -0.38 3.53 9.16
C GLU A 10 0.98 3.14 8.58
N SER A 11 1.99 3.98 8.83
CA SER A 11 3.36 3.66 8.45
C SER A 11 3.84 2.39 9.15
N LEU A 12 4.47 1.51 8.37
CA LEU A 12 5.11 0.29 8.83
C LEU A 12 6.63 0.45 8.97
N LEU A 13 7.15 1.64 8.64
CA LEU A 13 8.56 1.98 8.82
C LEU A 13 8.74 2.86 10.05
N HIS A 14 9.82 2.60 10.78
CA HIS A 14 10.22 3.39 11.94
C HIS A 14 11.71 3.65 11.98
N GLY A 15 12.11 4.76 12.60
CA GLY A 15 13.50 5.22 12.63
C GLY A 15 13.90 5.99 11.38
N LEU A 16 14.53 7.16 11.57
CA LEU A 16 14.84 8.10 10.48
C LEU A 16 16.11 7.74 9.71
N GLU A 17 17.20 7.40 10.40
CA GLU A 17 18.49 7.10 9.75
C GLU A 17 18.56 5.67 9.21
N TYR A 18 17.90 4.73 9.90
CA TYR A 18 17.84 3.31 9.51
C TYR A 18 16.39 2.83 9.61
N PRO A 19 15.56 3.07 8.58
CA PRO A 19 14.17 2.64 8.58
C PRO A 19 14.07 1.13 8.78
N LYS A 20 13.43 0.74 9.88
CA LYS A 20 13.13 -0.64 10.26
C LYS A 20 11.63 -0.88 10.14
N GLY A 21 11.25 -2.14 10.00
CA GLY A 21 9.87 -2.58 9.99
C GLY A 21 9.83 -4.08 10.26
N LYS A 22 8.64 -4.65 10.46
CA LYS A 22 8.51 -6.10 10.67
C LYS A 22 9.11 -6.84 9.48
N ILE A 23 9.94 -7.86 9.75
CA ILE A 23 10.74 -8.55 8.72
C ILE A 23 9.90 -9.03 7.54
N GLU A 24 8.69 -9.48 7.85
CA GLU A 24 7.68 -9.88 6.89
C GLU A 24 7.31 -8.76 5.92
N HIS A 25 6.98 -7.57 6.43
CA HIS A 25 6.60 -6.40 5.62
C HIS A 25 7.78 -5.89 4.79
N ILE A 26 8.98 -5.86 5.37
CA ILE A 26 10.20 -5.46 4.68
C ILE A 26 10.52 -6.41 3.52
N THR A 27 10.50 -7.72 3.77
CA THR A 27 10.77 -8.75 2.74
C THR A 27 9.76 -8.65 1.60
N TYR A 28 8.49 -8.38 1.92
CA TYR A 28 7.45 -8.17 0.93
C TYR A 28 7.71 -6.92 0.09
N ALA A 29 8.00 -5.78 0.74
CA ALA A 29 8.25 -4.52 0.07
C ALA A 29 9.46 -4.61 -0.87
N GLN A 30 10.54 -5.30 -0.47
CA GLN A 30 11.69 -5.59 -1.31
C GLN A 30 11.31 -6.37 -2.58
N LYS A 31 10.49 -7.42 -2.45
CA LYS A 31 10.01 -8.20 -3.60
C LYS A 31 9.16 -7.36 -4.55
N VAL A 32 8.28 -6.52 -4.01
CA VAL A 32 7.47 -5.59 -4.82
C VAL A 32 8.38 -4.60 -5.54
N ALA A 33 9.32 -3.98 -4.83
CA ALA A 33 10.26 -3.00 -5.37
C ALA A 33 11.08 -3.59 -6.54
N ALA A 34 11.69 -4.76 -6.34
CA ALA A 34 12.43 -5.47 -7.39
C ALA A 34 11.54 -5.76 -8.61
N HIS A 35 10.31 -6.23 -8.40
CA HIS A 35 9.39 -6.55 -9.48
C HIS A 35 8.89 -5.32 -10.26
N VAL A 36 8.91 -4.13 -9.67
CA VAL A 36 8.51 -2.87 -10.33
C VAL A 36 9.71 -2.03 -10.82
N GLY A 37 10.93 -2.61 -10.78
CA GLY A 37 12.16 -1.94 -11.20
C GLY A 37 12.53 -0.77 -10.28
N MET A 38 12.31 -0.94 -8.99
CA MET A 38 12.64 0.04 -7.95
C MET A 38 13.76 -0.55 -7.08
N ASP A 39 14.95 0.05 -7.13
CA ASP A 39 16.15 -0.46 -6.43
C ASP A 39 16.05 -0.32 -4.90
N ARG A 40 15.25 0.64 -4.43
CA ARG A 40 15.04 0.93 -3.01
C ARG A 40 13.65 1.51 -2.78
N PHE A 41 13.10 1.30 -1.59
CA PHE A 41 11.88 1.94 -1.13
C PHE A 41 12.16 2.67 0.19
N ASN A 42 11.48 3.78 0.42
CA ASN A 42 11.50 4.52 1.69
C ASN A 42 10.07 4.85 2.18
N CYS A 43 9.04 4.37 1.48
CA CYS A 43 7.67 4.43 1.91
C CYS A 43 7.09 3.02 2.01
N LEU A 44 6.54 2.68 3.18
CA LEU A 44 5.82 1.44 3.38
C LEU A 44 4.76 1.63 4.46
N ALA A 45 3.50 1.43 4.10
CA ALA A 45 2.37 1.64 5.00
C ALA A 45 1.25 0.63 4.75
N GLN A 46 0.41 0.41 5.77
CA GLN A 46 -0.82 -0.35 5.67
C GLN A 46 -2.01 0.58 5.47
N ILE A 47 -2.92 0.19 4.59
CA ILE A 47 -4.25 0.82 4.44
C ILE A 47 -5.27 -0.06 5.15
N LYS A 48 -5.99 0.52 6.11
CA LYS A 48 -7.11 -0.12 6.81
C LYS A 48 -8.41 0.49 6.32
N PHE A 49 -9.32 -0.33 5.84
CA PHE A 49 -10.64 0.10 5.39
C PHE A 49 -11.67 -0.04 6.51
N GLU A 50 -12.61 0.90 6.63
CA GLU A 50 -13.75 0.76 7.54
C GLU A 50 -14.65 -0.42 7.13
N ASP A 51 -14.75 -0.68 5.82
CA ASP A 51 -15.42 -1.87 5.29
C ASP A 51 -14.43 -3.04 5.21
N PRO A 52 -14.57 -4.07 6.07
CA PRO A 52 -13.64 -5.19 6.12
C PRO A 52 -13.73 -6.11 4.90
N GLN A 53 -14.73 -5.96 4.02
CA GLN A 53 -14.88 -6.77 2.81
C GLN A 53 -13.99 -6.28 1.66
N ILE A 54 -13.50 -5.04 1.73
CA ILE A 54 -12.62 -4.48 0.69
C ILE A 54 -11.34 -5.30 0.60
N ASN A 55 -11.00 -5.72 -0.62
CA ASN A 55 -9.80 -6.50 -0.94
C ASN A 55 -9.70 -7.85 -0.22
N LYS A 56 -10.80 -8.37 0.33
CA LYS A 56 -10.84 -9.72 0.88
C LYS A 56 -11.19 -10.75 -0.19
N ALA A 57 -10.55 -11.91 -0.09
CA ALA A 57 -10.89 -13.06 -0.90
C ALA A 57 -12.25 -13.64 -0.47
N PHE A 58 -12.93 -14.30 -1.41
CA PHE A 58 -14.12 -15.10 -1.09
C PHE A 58 -13.76 -16.28 -0.16
N PRO A 59 -14.73 -16.80 0.62
CA PRO A 59 -14.55 -18.05 1.35
C PRO A 59 -14.02 -19.16 0.43
N GLY A 60 -12.91 -19.81 0.80
CA GLY A 60 -12.22 -20.80 -0.02
C GLY A 60 -11.17 -20.24 -1.01
N GLY A 61 -11.05 -18.91 -1.13
CA GLY A 61 -9.97 -18.25 -1.87
C GLY A 61 -8.67 -18.14 -1.08
N ILE A 62 -7.58 -17.76 -1.76
CA ILE A 62 -6.28 -17.50 -1.13
C ILE A 62 -6.44 -16.36 -0.12
N HIS A 63 -6.01 -16.57 1.12
CA HIS A 63 -6.14 -15.59 2.18
C HIS A 63 -5.40 -14.30 1.81
N LEU A 64 -6.10 -13.15 1.83
CA LEU A 64 -5.52 -11.83 1.58
C LEU A 64 -5.42 -11.10 2.91
N ASP A 65 -4.17 -10.85 3.32
CA ASP A 65 -3.85 -10.38 4.66
C ASP A 65 -4.12 -8.88 4.74
N GLU A 66 -3.41 -8.10 3.91
CA GLU A 66 -3.25 -6.65 4.08
C GLU A 66 -3.25 -5.92 2.75
N THR A 67 -3.79 -4.69 2.73
CA THR A 67 -3.55 -3.76 1.63
C THR A 67 -2.42 -2.81 2.03
N LEU A 68 -1.37 -2.75 1.23
CA LEU A 68 -0.14 -2.03 1.51
C LEU A 68 0.14 -0.96 0.44
N VAL A 69 0.73 0.15 0.87
CA VAL A 69 1.39 1.14 0.00
C VAL A 69 2.88 0.88 0.07
N VAL A 70 3.52 0.73 -1.08
CA VAL A 70 4.99 0.64 -1.21
C VAL A 70 5.44 1.72 -2.16
N GLY A 71 6.50 2.45 -1.82
CA GLY A 71 6.91 3.57 -2.65
C GLY A 71 8.32 4.07 -2.43
N LEU A 72 8.71 4.96 -3.34
CA LEU A 72 9.94 5.72 -3.28
C LEU A 72 9.62 7.21 -3.44
N ASP A 73 9.93 7.95 -2.41
CA ASP A 73 10.01 9.41 -2.39
C ASP A 73 11.45 9.85 -2.64
N ASN A 74 11.67 10.53 -3.77
CA ASN A 74 12.97 11.08 -4.16
C ASN A 74 13.01 12.62 -4.04
N TYR A 75 12.25 13.21 -3.11
CA TYR A 75 12.08 14.66 -2.87
C TYR A 75 11.40 15.45 -3.99
N SER A 76 11.67 15.11 -5.25
CA SER A 76 11.09 15.75 -6.45
C SER A 76 9.84 15.04 -6.96
N SER A 77 9.71 13.75 -6.67
CA SER A 77 8.59 12.91 -7.09
C SER A 77 8.43 11.74 -6.14
N VAL A 78 7.19 11.28 -6.00
CA VAL A 78 6.83 10.13 -5.20
C VAL A 78 6.15 9.10 -6.09
N LYS A 79 6.79 7.95 -6.26
CA LYS A 79 6.22 6.80 -6.99
C LYS A 79 5.65 5.82 -5.98
N LEU A 80 4.35 5.59 -6.06
CA LEU A 80 3.61 4.73 -5.13
C LEU A 80 2.97 3.55 -5.85
N HIS A 81 2.90 2.43 -5.16
CA HIS A 81 2.24 1.20 -5.57
C HIS A 81 1.30 0.75 -4.45
N ILE A 82 0.02 0.57 -4.75
CA ILE A 82 -0.93 -0.05 -3.84
C ILE A 82 -1.05 -1.53 -4.21
N CYS A 83 -0.85 -2.40 -3.23
CA CYS A 83 -0.84 -3.85 -3.42
C CYS A 83 -1.66 -4.55 -2.33
N ILE A 84 -2.28 -5.68 -2.69
CA ILE A 84 -2.81 -6.63 -1.71
C ILE A 84 -1.74 -7.70 -1.49
N ARG A 85 -1.33 -7.85 -0.24
CA ARG A 85 -0.42 -8.89 0.21
C ARG A 85 -1.20 -10.13 0.63
N SER A 86 -0.69 -11.30 0.25
CA SER A 86 -0.90 -12.55 0.96
C SER A 86 0.42 -13.19 1.37
N LYS A 87 0.36 -14.23 2.19
CA LYS A 87 1.52 -15.07 2.55
C LYS A 87 2.35 -15.55 1.35
N GLN A 88 1.72 -15.81 0.20
CA GLN A 88 2.40 -16.43 -0.96
C GLN A 88 2.27 -15.63 -2.27
N SER A 89 1.47 -14.58 -2.30
CA SER A 89 1.15 -13.86 -3.54
C SER A 89 1.02 -12.35 -3.32
N THR A 90 1.09 -11.62 -4.44
CA THR A 90 0.87 -10.18 -4.51
C THR A 90 -0.16 -9.89 -5.58
N CYS A 91 -1.16 -9.07 -5.27
CA CYS A 91 -2.03 -8.47 -6.27
C CYS A 91 -1.76 -6.97 -6.32
N LYS A 92 -1.11 -6.50 -7.39
CA LYS A 92 -0.90 -5.07 -7.61
C LYS A 92 -2.23 -4.43 -7.99
N ILE A 93 -2.70 -3.47 -7.20
CA ILE A 93 -3.95 -2.73 -7.45
C ILE A 93 -3.68 -1.64 -8.48
N ALA A 94 -2.81 -0.70 -8.13
CA ALA A 94 -2.55 0.48 -8.92
C ALA A 94 -1.17 1.06 -8.63
N SER A 95 -0.70 1.93 -9.52
CA SER A 95 0.56 2.65 -9.37
C SER A 95 0.40 4.07 -9.84
N GLY A 96 1.10 5.00 -9.21
CA GLY A 96 1.00 6.41 -9.57
C GLY A 96 2.26 7.19 -9.23
N ASN A 97 2.37 8.36 -9.84
CA ASN A 97 3.45 9.32 -9.62
C ASN A 97 2.86 10.67 -9.17
N SER A 98 3.38 11.25 -8.09
CA SER A 98 2.88 12.52 -7.55
C SER A 98 3.04 13.71 -8.50
N SER A 99 4.06 13.69 -9.36
CA SER A 99 4.38 14.80 -10.27
C SER A 99 3.42 14.84 -11.46
N SER A 100 3.07 13.69 -12.05
CA SER A 100 2.07 13.64 -13.14
C SER A 100 0.63 13.50 -12.63
N ARG A 101 0.45 13.10 -11.36
CA ARG A 101 -0.85 12.68 -10.77
C ARG A 101 -1.55 11.58 -11.58
N GLU A 102 -0.82 10.89 -12.46
CA GLU A 102 -1.35 9.78 -13.24
C GLU A 102 -1.43 8.53 -12.37
N ILE A 103 -2.55 7.81 -12.48
CA ILE A 103 -2.81 6.58 -11.75
C ILE A 103 -3.12 5.48 -12.76
N LYS A 104 -2.28 4.45 -12.78
CA LYS A 104 -2.46 3.25 -13.59
C LYS A 104 -2.99 2.12 -12.72
N ILE A 105 -4.22 1.68 -13.01
CA ILE A 105 -4.81 0.48 -12.40
C ILE A 105 -4.33 -0.74 -13.17
N HIS A 106 -3.88 -1.79 -12.47
CA HIS A 106 -3.34 -2.99 -13.10
C HIS A 106 -4.45 -3.99 -13.44
N ASN A 107 -4.34 -4.65 -14.59
CA ASN A 107 -5.32 -5.64 -15.03
C ASN A 107 -5.47 -6.81 -14.06
N ALA A 108 -4.37 -7.26 -13.42
CA ALA A 108 -4.42 -8.30 -12.40
C ALA A 108 -5.44 -8.01 -11.28
N TYR A 109 -5.63 -6.73 -10.92
CA TYR A 109 -6.65 -6.33 -9.95
C TYR A 109 -8.08 -6.33 -10.51
N ARG A 110 -8.22 -6.03 -11.81
CA ARG A 110 -9.50 -6.12 -12.51
C ARG A 110 -9.95 -7.57 -12.60
N ASP A 111 -9.01 -8.50 -12.79
CA ASP A 111 -9.30 -9.91 -13.04
C ASP A 111 -9.44 -10.75 -11.76
N VAL A 112 -8.76 -10.37 -10.67
CA VAL A 112 -8.86 -11.12 -9.40
C VAL A 112 -10.27 -11.10 -8.84
N VAL A 113 -10.75 -12.21 -8.28
CA VAL A 113 -12.09 -12.29 -7.68
C VAL A 113 -12.01 -11.96 -6.19
N LEU A 114 -12.67 -10.88 -5.78
CA LEU A 114 -12.66 -10.33 -4.42
C LEU A 114 -14.09 -10.04 -3.95
N LEU A 115 -14.35 -10.13 -2.65
CA LEU A 115 -15.66 -9.82 -2.06
C LEU A 115 -16.09 -8.40 -2.42
N LYS A 116 -15.17 -7.44 -2.30
CA LYS A 116 -15.37 -6.06 -2.72
C LYS A 116 -14.07 -5.47 -3.26
N LYS A 117 -14.16 -4.85 -4.43
CA LYS A 117 -13.07 -4.08 -5.04
C LYS A 117 -13.23 -2.60 -4.73
N LEU A 118 -12.11 -1.90 -4.67
CA LEU A 118 -12.07 -0.45 -4.80
C LEU A 118 -12.47 -0.09 -6.22
N SER A 119 -13.35 0.90 -6.34
CA SER A 119 -13.60 1.57 -7.61
C SER A 119 -12.43 2.48 -7.99
N ASP A 120 -12.31 2.80 -9.27
CA ASP A 120 -11.31 3.73 -9.79
C ASP A 120 -11.30 5.08 -9.03
N LYS A 121 -12.50 5.56 -8.64
CA LYS A 121 -12.64 6.78 -7.82
C LYS A 121 -12.03 6.64 -6.42
N GLN A 122 -12.27 5.51 -5.76
CA GLN A 122 -11.70 5.24 -4.43
C GLN A 122 -10.19 5.05 -4.49
N ILE A 123 -9.68 4.41 -5.55
CA ILE A 123 -8.24 4.30 -5.78
C ILE A 123 -7.63 5.71 -5.94
N ALA A 124 -8.24 6.56 -6.76
CA ALA A 124 -7.80 7.94 -6.92
C ALA A 124 -7.85 8.75 -5.62
N GLU A 125 -8.89 8.56 -4.81
CA GLU A 125 -9.02 9.19 -3.50
C GLU A 125 -7.89 8.79 -2.55
N ILE A 126 -7.51 7.51 -2.51
CA ILE A 126 -6.36 7.04 -1.71
C ILE A 126 -5.05 7.69 -2.19
N PHE A 127 -4.77 7.67 -3.49
CA PHE A 127 -3.52 8.23 -4.02
C PHE A 127 -3.41 9.73 -3.73
N ASN A 128 -4.47 10.49 -3.97
CA ASN A 128 -4.48 11.93 -3.70
C ASN A 128 -4.29 12.20 -2.21
N PHE A 129 -5.00 11.49 -1.34
CA PHE A 129 -4.82 11.62 0.10
C PHE A 129 -3.37 11.32 0.52
N VAL A 130 -2.76 10.26 0.01
CA VAL A 130 -1.37 9.91 0.36
C VAL A 130 -0.38 10.96 -0.15
N TRP A 131 -0.54 11.44 -1.38
CA TRP A 131 0.35 12.47 -1.93
C TRP A 131 0.26 13.79 -1.18
N ASP A 132 -0.90 14.09 -0.60
CA ASP A 132 -1.12 15.31 0.18
C ASP A 132 -0.72 15.11 1.68
N ASN A 133 -0.40 13.89 2.11
CA ASN A 133 -0.03 13.53 3.49
C ASN A 133 1.11 12.47 3.52
N LEU A 134 2.24 12.77 2.86
CA LEU A 134 3.35 11.83 2.68
C LEU A 134 3.97 11.34 4.00
N GLU A 135 3.89 12.14 5.05
CA GLU A 135 4.36 11.80 6.39
C GLU A 135 3.68 10.55 6.97
N LEU A 136 2.50 10.17 6.46
CA LEU A 136 1.78 8.97 6.89
C LEU A 136 2.39 7.66 6.36
N ILE A 137 3.20 7.73 5.31
CA ILE A 137 3.80 6.56 4.65
C ILE A 137 5.33 6.51 4.75
N GLN A 138 5.95 7.60 5.19
CA GLN A 138 7.38 7.71 5.46
C GLN A 138 7.75 7.08 6.83
N PRO A 139 9.04 6.85 7.12
CA PRO A 139 9.48 6.30 8.40
C PRO A 139 9.06 7.19 9.56
N ASN A 140 8.32 6.63 10.51
CA ASN A 140 7.87 7.36 11.69
C ASN A 140 8.98 7.35 12.76
N PRO A 141 9.44 8.52 13.25
CA PRO A 141 10.46 8.58 14.30
C PRO A 141 10.01 7.99 15.64
N LYS A 142 8.69 7.90 15.91
CA LYS A 142 8.15 7.63 17.26
C LYS A 142 7.81 6.17 17.55
N ARG A 143 8.11 5.22 16.66
CA ARG A 143 7.65 3.83 16.82
C ARG A 143 8.80 2.83 16.92
N ILE A 144 9.56 2.90 18.01
CA ILE A 144 10.37 1.76 18.45
C ILE A 144 9.45 0.94 19.37
N GLU A 145 8.60 0.09 18.80
CA GLU A 145 8.09 -1.04 19.57
C GLU A 145 9.21 -2.08 19.55
N GLU A 146 9.93 -2.17 20.67
CA GLU A 146 10.93 -3.21 20.91
C GLU A 146 10.23 -4.57 21.01
N ASP A 147 9.95 -5.19 19.87
CA ASP A 147 9.61 -6.61 19.82
C ASP A 147 10.93 -7.41 19.78
N PHE A 148 11.45 -7.74 20.98
CA PHE A 148 12.43 -8.81 21.20
C PHE A 148 11.74 -10.18 21.23
#